data_AF-A0A3M1CRD2-F1
#
_entry.id   AF-A0A3M1CRD2-F1
#
_cell.length_a   1.000
_cell.length_b   1.000
_cell.length_c   1.000
_cell.angle_alpha   90.00
_cell.angle_beta   90.00
_cell.angle_gamma   90.00
#
_symmetry.space_group_name_H-M   'P 1'
#
loop_
_entity.id
_entity.type
_entity.pdbx_description
1 polymer ?
#
loop_
_entity_poly.entity_id
_entity_poly.type
_entity_poly.pdbx_seq_one_letter_code
_entity_poly.pdbx_strand_id
1 'polypeptide(L)'
;MAPAGQKAAAADWCWLQRNLGRTCVEIFTDEIYDNYSYGRPGAEPIRQFLRQARTNWAVRPGYLLLLGSASVDPNGYTGQGAPDLVPTFFYRTRREY
;
A
#
# COMPACT_ATOMS: atom_id res chain seq x y z
N MET A 1 7.04 -6.89 5.51
CA MET A 1 6.78 -7.92 4.48
C MET A 1 5.32 -8.36 4.57
N ALA A 2 4.61 -8.36 3.45
CA ALA A 2 3.20 -8.78 3.40
C ALA A 2 3.04 -10.29 3.69
N PRO A 3 2.00 -10.72 4.45
CA PRO A 3 1.70 -12.12 4.69
C PRO A 3 1.48 -12.92 3.40
N ALA A 4 1.92 -14.18 3.36
CA ALA A 4 1.85 -15.03 2.17
C ALA A 4 0.42 -15.15 1.59
N GLY A 5 -0.61 -15.21 2.46
CA GLY A 5 -2.01 -15.26 2.02
C GLY A 5 -2.47 -14.00 1.28
N GLN A 6 -1.99 -12.82 1.66
CA GLN A 6 -2.28 -11.57 0.94
C GLN A 6 -1.56 -11.52 -0.41
N LYS A 7 -0.33 -12.04 -0.50
CA LYS A 7 0.40 -12.14 -1.76
C LYS A 7 -0.33 -13.05 -2.76
N ALA A 8 -0.83 -14.20 -2.30
CA ALA A 8 -1.64 -15.10 -3.13
C ALA A 8 -2.93 -14.44 -3.61
N ALA A 9 -3.66 -13.77 -2.71
CA ALA A 9 -4.90 -13.06 -3.07
C ALA A 9 -4.67 -11.92 -4.08
N ALA A 10 -3.54 -11.21 -3.99
CA ALA A 10 -3.17 -10.18 -4.97
C ALA A 10 -2.92 -10.79 -6.37
N ALA A 11 -2.25 -11.95 -6.42
CA ALA A 11 -1.98 -12.65 -7.66
C ALA A 11 -3.28 -13.14 -8.33
N ASP A 12 -4.18 -13.75 -7.55
CA ASP A 12 -5.50 -14.19 -8.01
C ASP A 12 -6.34 -13.02 -8.53
N TRP A 13 -6.30 -11.88 -7.83
CA TRP A 13 -6.97 -10.66 -8.28
C TRP A 13 -6.41 -10.15 -9.60
N CYS A 14 -5.08 -10.08 -9.75
CA CYS A 14 -4.48 -9.65 -11.00
C CYS A 14 -4.73 -10.63 -12.15
N TRP A 15 -4.80 -11.93 -11.88
CA TRP A 15 -5.24 -12.93 -12.86
C TRP A 15 -6.67 -12.63 -13.34
N LEU A 16 -7.61 -12.37 -12.43
CA LEU A 16 -8.99 -12.01 -12.80
C LEU A 16 -9.04 -10.74 -13.67
N GLN A 17 -8.32 -9.68 -13.29
CA GLN A 17 -8.29 -8.44 -14.06
C GLN A 17 -7.77 -8.65 -15.49
N ARG A 18 -6.75 -9.49 -15.67
CA ARG A 18 -6.20 -9.84 -16.99
C ARG A 18 -7.22 -10.58 -17.85
N ASN A 19 -7.98 -11.52 -17.27
CA ASN A 19 -9.08 -12.19 -17.96
C ASN A 19 -10.25 -11.26 -18.33
N LEU A 20 -10.43 -10.17 -17.59
CA LEU A 20 -11.37 -9.10 -17.91
C LEU A 20 -10.82 -8.08 -18.92
N GLY A 21 -9.67 -8.35 -19.54
CA GLY A 21 -9.06 -7.49 -20.56
C GLY A 21 -8.35 -6.25 -20.01
N ARG A 22 -7.96 -6.25 -18.74
CA ARG A 22 -7.24 -5.13 -18.09
C ARG A 22 -5.78 -5.50 -17.80
N THR A 23 -4.92 -4.50 -17.73
CA THR A 23 -3.55 -4.68 -17.23
C THR A 23 -3.52 -4.59 -15.70
N CYS A 24 -2.75 -5.46 -15.05
CA CYS A 24 -2.59 -5.47 -13.60
C CYS A 24 -1.12 -5.68 -13.23
N VAL A 25 -0.65 -4.92 -12.25
CA VAL A 25 0.71 -4.98 -11.70
C VAL A 25 0.60 -5.03 -10.18
N GLU A 26 1.39 -5.91 -9.58
CA GLU A 26 1.47 -6.13 -8.14
C GLU A 26 2.77 -5.50 -7.64
N ILE A 27 2.69 -4.69 -6.60
CA ILE A 27 3.85 -4.04 -5.98
C ILE A 27 3.69 -4.16 -4.47
N PHE A 28 4.71 -4.66 -3.80
CA PHE A 28 4.70 -4.85 -2.37
C PHE A 28 5.19 -3.59 -1.65
N THR A 29 4.67 -3.36 -0.45
CA THR A 29 4.97 -2.14 0.29
C THR A 29 6.40 -2.08 0.81
N ASP A 30 7.05 -3.22 1.05
CA ASP A 30 8.48 -3.29 1.39
C ASP A 30 9.36 -2.74 0.25
N GLU A 31 9.09 -3.13 -1.00
CA GLU A 31 9.79 -2.57 -2.17
C GLU A 31 9.60 -1.05 -2.28
N ILE A 32 8.41 -0.54 -1.95
CA ILE A 32 8.17 0.91 -1.91
C ILE A 32 8.98 1.54 -0.76
N TYR A 33 8.96 0.96 0.43
CA TYR A 33 9.66 1.58 1.56
C TYR A 33 11.17 1.61 1.37
N ASP A 34 11.74 0.55 0.78
CA ASP A 34 13.16 0.46 0.46
C ASP A 34 13.57 1.57 -0.52
N ASN A 35 12.76 1.81 -1.56
CA ASN A 35 13.10 2.76 -2.62
C ASN A 35 12.80 4.24 -2.30
N TYR A 36 11.77 4.53 -1.48
CA TYR A 36 11.31 5.91 -1.26
C TYR A 36 11.53 6.41 0.18
N SER A 37 12.00 5.55 1.08
CA SER A 37 12.15 5.88 2.51
C SER A 37 13.26 5.13 3.23
N TYR A 38 14.21 4.53 2.49
CA TYR A 38 15.32 3.78 3.08
C TYR A 38 14.84 2.66 4.02
N GLY A 39 13.78 1.96 3.62
CA GLY A 39 13.16 0.86 4.35
C GLY A 39 12.18 1.26 5.45
N ARG A 40 11.95 2.56 5.68
CA ARG A 40 11.03 3.03 6.74
C ARG A 40 9.57 3.03 6.28
N PRO A 41 8.66 2.29 6.94
CA PRO A 41 7.24 2.31 6.58
C PRO A 41 6.60 3.69 6.72
N GLY A 42 5.64 4.01 5.85
CA GLY A 42 4.84 5.22 5.96
C GLY A 42 3.90 5.47 4.78
N ALA A 43 2.96 6.38 4.97
CA ALA A 43 2.01 6.80 3.92
C ALA A 43 2.67 7.66 2.84
N GLU A 44 3.69 8.46 3.20
CA GLU A 44 4.37 9.37 2.27
C GLU A 44 5.18 8.63 1.17
N PRO A 45 5.94 7.57 1.46
CA PRO A 45 6.58 6.71 0.45
C PRO A 45 5.60 6.17 -0.59
N ILE A 46 4.44 5.68 -0.13
CA ILE A 46 3.36 5.18 -1.00
C ILE A 46 2.84 6.33 -1.89
N ARG A 47 2.63 7.51 -1.32
CA ARG A 47 2.18 8.68 -2.08
C ARG A 47 3.19 9.11 -3.13
N GLN A 48 4.49 9.10 -2.82
CA GLN A 48 5.55 9.44 -3.77
C GLN A 48 5.63 8.43 -4.92
N PHE A 49 5.59 7.14 -4.58
CA PHE A 49 5.52 6.06 -5.57
C PHE A 49 4.34 6.26 -6.53
N LEU A 50 3.13 6.49 -6.00
CA LEU A 50 1.92 6.69 -6.83
C LEU A 50 2.01 7.93 -7.72
N ARG A 51 2.62 9.02 -7.23
CA ARG A 51 2.88 10.21 -8.07
C ARG A 51 3.79 9.86 -9.23
N GLN A 52 4.91 9.17 -8.97
CA GLN A 52 5.85 8.76 -10.02
C GLN A 52 5.20 7.78 -11.01
N ALA A 53 4.43 6.80 -10.52
CA ALA A 53 3.71 5.86 -11.37
C ALA A 53 2.72 6.57 -12.30
N ARG A 54 2.01 7.59 -11.78
CA ARG A 54 1.07 8.38 -12.57
C ARG A 54 1.75 9.29 -13.59
N THR A 55 2.92 9.83 -13.30
CA THR A 55 3.63 10.75 -14.20
C THR A 55 4.49 10.05 -15.23
N ASN A 56 5.16 8.97 -14.85
CA ASN A 56 6.30 8.43 -15.61
C ASN A 56 6.06 7.06 -16.24
N TRP A 57 5.06 6.30 -15.80
CA TRP A 57 4.78 5.01 -16.43
C TRP A 57 4.18 5.20 -17.81
N ALA A 58 4.61 4.36 -18.76
CA ALA A 58 4.07 4.34 -20.11
C ALA A 58 2.54 4.09 -20.11
N VAL A 59 2.10 3.15 -19.27
CA VAL A 59 0.68 2.91 -18.99
C VAL A 59 0.36 3.44 -17.59
N ARG A 60 -0.36 4.56 -17.53
CA ARG A 60 -0.71 5.21 -16.27
C ARG A 60 -1.78 4.39 -15.53
N PRO A 61 -1.64 4.16 -14.21
CA PRO A 61 -2.62 3.41 -13.44
C PRO A 61 -3.95 4.17 -13.38
N GLY A 62 -5.05 3.52 -13.78
CA GLY A 62 -6.42 4.07 -13.69
C GLY A 62 -7.14 3.73 -12.39
N TYR A 63 -6.70 2.67 -11.72
CA TYR A 63 -7.26 2.17 -10.47
C TYR A 63 -6.12 1.81 -9.52
N LEU A 64 -6.40 1.86 -8.22
CA LEU A 64 -5.48 1.48 -7.17
C LEU A 64 -6.23 0.60 -6.17
N LEU A 65 -5.65 -0.57 -5.86
CA LEU A 65 -6.09 -1.41 -4.75
C LEU A 65 -4.99 -1.39 -3.69
N LEU A 66 -5.34 -1.00 -2.47
CA LEU A 66 -4.46 -1.08 -1.31
C LEU A 66 -4.86 -2.32 -0.50
N LEU A 67 -3.96 -3.29 -0.40
CA LEU A 67 -4.22 -4.56 0.27
C LEU A 67 -3.39 -4.65 1.56
N GLY A 68 -4.01 -4.30 2.69
CA GLY A 68 -3.41 -4.40 4.01
C GLY A 68 -4.09 -3.49 5.04
N SER A 69 -3.79 -3.74 6.31
CA SER A 69 -4.26 -2.92 7.43
C SER A 69 -3.37 -1.69 7.64
N ALA A 70 -3.98 -0.64 8.19
CA ALA A 70 -3.29 0.46 8.83
C ALA A 70 -3.47 0.35 10.35
N SER A 71 -2.45 0.70 11.13
CA SER A 71 -2.50 0.70 12.59
C SER A 71 -2.32 2.10 13.18
N VAL A 72 -3.05 2.40 14.25
CA VAL A 72 -2.79 3.58 15.10
C VAL A 72 -1.58 3.37 16.01
N ASP A 73 -1.15 2.11 16.18
CA ASP A 73 0.03 1.69 16.92
C ASP A 73 0.97 0.89 16.00
N PRO A 74 1.67 1.57 15.07
CA PRO A 74 2.50 0.92 14.06
C PRO A 74 3.75 0.25 14.63
N ASN A 75 4.22 0.73 15.78
CA ASN A 75 5.38 0.17 16.48
C ASN A 75 4.99 -0.94 17.48
N GLY A 76 3.70 -1.22 17.64
CA GLY A 76 3.21 -2.29 18.50
C GLY A 76 3.44 -2.07 19.99
N TYR A 77 3.46 -0.81 20.47
CA TYR A 77 3.64 -0.50 21.89
C TYR A 77 2.55 -1.11 22.79
N THR A 78 1.36 -1.35 22.25
CA THR A 78 0.22 -1.94 22.96
C THR A 78 0.16 -3.46 22.85
N GLY A 79 0.90 -4.06 21.91
CA GLY A 79 0.89 -5.51 21.65
C GLY A 79 -0.45 -6.08 21.15
N GLN A 80 -1.45 -5.23 20.86
CA GLN A 80 -2.82 -5.64 20.52
C GLN A 80 -3.27 -5.21 19.11
N GLY A 81 -2.36 -4.62 18.31
CA GLY A 81 -2.67 -4.12 16.98
C GLY A 81 -2.48 -5.13 15.85
N ALA A 82 -3.29 -5.02 14.80
CA ALA A 82 -2.99 -5.65 13.52
C ALA A 82 -1.68 -5.06 12.93
N PRO A 83 -0.94 -5.82 12.11
CA PRO A 83 0.28 -5.31 11.48
C PRO A 83 0.00 -4.06 10.63
N ASP A 84 0.87 -3.05 10.72
CA ASP A 84 0.76 -1.83 9.90
C ASP A 84 1.40 -2.07 8.51
N LEU A 85 0.63 -2.66 7.60
CA LEU A 85 1.13 -3.11 6.29
C LEU A 85 1.03 -2.01 5.23
N VAL A 86 -0.04 -1.21 5.31
CA VAL A 86 -0.30 -0.06 4.44
C VAL A 86 -0.63 1.13 5.32
N PRO A 87 0.39 1.80 5.91
CA PRO A 87 0.20 2.93 6.79
C PRO A 87 -0.54 4.05 6.07
N THR A 88 -1.48 4.68 6.77
CA THR A 88 -2.28 5.79 6.24
C THR A 88 -2.03 7.07 7.03
N PHE A 89 -2.36 8.22 6.43
CA PHE A 89 -2.25 9.48 7.15
C PHE A 89 -3.27 9.53 8.27
N PHE A 90 -2.83 9.95 9.46
CA PHE A 90 -3.75 10.32 10.52
C PHE A 90 -4.61 11.50 10.06
N TYR A 91 -5.92 11.36 10.21
CA TYR A 91 -6.86 12.43 9.97
C TYR A 91 -7.40 12.97 11.29
N ARG A 92 -7.43 14.29 11.43
CA ARG A 92 -7.97 14.94 12.62
C ARG A 92 -9.49 14.88 12.59
N THR A 93 -10.09 14.08 13.47
CA THR A 93 -11.55 13.89 13.54
C THR A 93 -12.26 14.86 14.49
N ARG A 94 -11.54 15.55 15.37
CA ARG A 94 -12.08 16.58 16.27
C ARG A 94 -11.42 17.95 16.08
N ARG A 95 -12.23 18.98 15.90
CA ARG A 95 -11.83 20.40 15.98
C ARG A 95 -12.06 20.85 17.41
N GLU A 96 -11.02 21.28 18.10
CA GLU A 96 -11.20 21.90 19.42
C GLU A 96 -11.70 23.33 19.23
N TYR A 97 -12.57 23.79 20.15
CA TYR A 97 -13.12 25.15 20.20
C TYR A 97 -12.26 26.00 21.14
#